data_AF-A0A6S7HU23-F1
#
_entry.id   AF-A0A6S7HU23-F1
#
_cell.length_a   1.000
_cell.length_b   1.000
_cell.length_c   1.000
_cell.angle_alpha   90.00
_cell.angle_beta   90.00
_cell.angle_gamma   90.00
#
_symmetry.space_group_name_H-M   'P 1'
#
loop_
_entity.id
_entity.type
_entity.pdbx_description
1 polymer ?
#
loop_
_entity_poly.entity_id
_entity_poly.type
_entity_poly.pdbx_seq_one_letter_code
_entity_poly.pdbx_strand_id
1 'polypeptide(L)'
;EAFQFLSKQRRLDQQELEEVKTILSTRPNKKILQDHIRQKTGKLVTLRDIANQDVKIKSTGTNLEEIFGDISGTALEINNGFRDDLIEQYFKLGFSRYEILACLLVSHGIKISLSQLKRILTRRGLWRRGRQSPLEDVISGIEHELKGNGIGIGYRSMWQRLREDHELVVSRETVRCALKVIDPRRVKARQKHRLERIENQEVPAGRPEVLFVLPEMEDHRDLKVNVNLDELDMAVELCCSEGPELDCSVEFLQLAQIIMTEQIIDMPVPPEDARNLYLFLVNVIENIL
;
A
#
# COMPACT_ATOMS: atom_id res chain seq x y z
N GLU A 1 31.87 25.81 16.41
CA GLU A 1 32.40 24.43 16.30
C GLU A 1 31.29 23.43 16.65
N ALA A 2 30.78 22.64 15.69
CA ALA A 2 29.49 21.95 15.82
C ALA A 2 29.50 20.58 16.53
N PHE A 3 30.66 20.07 16.96
CA PHE A 3 30.81 18.67 17.43
C PHE A 3 31.55 18.55 18.78
N GLN A 4 31.86 19.66 19.44
CA GLN A 4 32.63 19.66 20.69
C GLN A 4 31.87 19.01 21.87
N PHE A 5 30.54 18.94 21.78
CA PHE A 5 29.66 18.38 22.82
C PHE A 5 29.38 16.86 22.65
N LEU A 6 29.97 16.20 21.65
CA LEU A 6 29.81 14.75 21.44
C LEU A 6 30.81 13.94 22.29
N SER A 7 30.42 12.72 22.67
CA SER A 7 31.29 11.78 23.40
C SER A 7 32.59 11.49 22.62
N LYS A 8 33.68 11.13 23.31
CA LYS A 8 35.01 10.92 22.67
C LYS A 8 34.97 9.99 21.45
N GLN A 9 34.07 9.00 21.44
CA GLN A 9 33.89 8.04 20.34
C GLN A 9 33.18 8.62 19.10
N ARG A 10 32.61 9.83 19.19
CA ARG A 10 31.75 10.45 18.16
C ARG A 10 32.27 11.81 17.68
N ARG A 11 33.40 12.28 18.21
CA ARG A 11 34.03 13.53 17.76
C ARG A 11 34.72 13.30 16.42
N LEU A 12 34.27 14.00 15.39
CA LEU A 12 34.94 14.05 14.08
C LEU A 12 35.99 15.17 14.09
N ASP A 13 37.14 14.88 13.50
CA ASP A 13 38.24 15.84 13.36
C ASP A 13 37.98 16.84 12.23
N GLN A 14 38.71 17.97 12.17
CA GLN A 14 38.43 19.02 11.17
C GLN A 14 38.54 18.53 9.71
N GLN A 15 39.50 17.65 9.44
CA GLN A 15 39.70 17.06 8.11
C GLN A 15 38.58 16.07 7.75
N GLU A 16 38.16 15.24 8.71
CA GLU A 16 37.02 14.32 8.55
C GLU A 16 35.71 15.08 8.32
N LEU A 17 35.58 16.28 8.89
CA LEU A 17 34.40 17.12 8.72
C LEU A 17 34.29 17.69 7.30
N GLU A 18 35.40 18.12 6.70
CA GLU A 18 35.42 18.60 5.31
C GLU A 18 35.14 17.47 4.31
N GLU A 19 35.65 16.26 4.59
CA GLU A 19 35.28 15.06 3.82
C GLU A 19 33.78 14.75 3.95
N VAL A 20 33.20 14.83 5.14
CA VAL A 20 31.75 14.59 5.32
C VAL A 20 30.92 15.67 4.62
N LYS A 21 31.35 16.95 4.62
CA LYS A 21 30.66 18.03 3.90
C LYS A 21 30.70 17.86 2.38
N THR A 22 31.86 17.48 1.83
CA THR A 22 32.01 17.24 0.38
C THR A 22 31.12 16.07 -0.07
N ILE A 23 31.02 14.99 0.71
CA ILE A 23 30.15 13.85 0.39
C ILE A 23 28.65 14.20 0.58
N LEU A 24 28.30 15.02 1.58
CA LEU A 24 26.92 15.51 1.74
C LEU A 24 26.48 16.40 0.57
N SER A 25 27.40 17.14 -0.06
CA SER A 25 27.11 17.98 -1.23
C SER A 25 26.69 17.18 -2.47
N THR A 26 27.20 15.95 -2.62
CA THR A 26 26.95 15.05 -3.78
C THR A 26 25.64 14.24 -3.66
N ARG A 27 24.81 14.53 -2.65
CA ARG A 27 23.53 13.87 -2.31
C ARG A 27 23.48 12.33 -2.49
N PRO A 28 24.32 11.56 -1.80
CA PRO A 28 24.12 10.11 -1.70
C PRO A 28 23.01 9.74 -0.70
N ASN A 29 22.48 8.52 -0.85
CA ASN A 29 21.50 7.93 0.07
C ASN A 29 22.05 7.91 1.52
N LYS A 30 21.26 8.38 2.48
CA LYS A 30 21.64 8.55 3.91
C LYS A 30 22.14 7.27 4.58
N LYS A 31 21.68 6.11 4.12
CA LYS A 31 22.13 4.80 4.63
C LYS A 31 23.51 4.43 4.08
N ILE A 32 23.72 4.65 2.78
CA ILE A 32 25.02 4.44 2.11
C ILE A 32 26.09 5.36 2.70
N LEU A 33 25.71 6.60 3.02
CA LEU A 33 26.55 7.57 3.72
C LEU A 33 26.95 7.10 5.13
N GLN A 34 25.99 6.59 5.90
CA GLN A 34 26.25 6.08 7.24
C GLN A 34 27.25 4.91 7.21
N ASP A 35 27.06 3.99 6.25
CA ASP A 35 27.94 2.84 6.07
C ASP A 35 29.33 3.26 5.60
N HIS A 36 29.44 4.25 4.70
CA HIS A 36 30.72 4.77 4.23
C HIS A 36 31.50 5.51 5.33
N ILE A 37 30.83 6.34 6.13
CA ILE A 37 31.46 7.04 7.26
C ILE A 37 31.96 6.01 8.28
N ARG A 38 31.16 4.99 8.57
CA ARG A 38 31.56 3.89 9.46
C ARG A 38 32.77 3.12 8.92
N GLN A 39 32.82 2.86 7.61
CA GLN A 39 33.95 2.17 6.97
C GLN A 39 35.23 2.99 6.93
N LYS A 40 35.16 4.30 6.65
CA LYS A 40 36.34 5.17 6.54
C LYS A 40 36.87 5.66 7.89
N THR A 41 35.98 6.09 8.78
CA THR A 41 36.38 6.75 10.04
C THR A 41 36.34 5.81 11.25
N GLY A 42 35.72 4.63 11.11
CA GLY A 42 35.49 3.69 12.22
C GLY A 42 34.48 4.19 13.27
N LYS A 43 33.89 5.38 13.08
CA LYS A 43 33.01 6.04 14.06
C LYS A 43 31.53 5.75 13.78
N LEU A 44 30.76 5.60 14.85
CA LEU A 44 29.32 5.35 14.79
C LEU A 44 28.54 6.67 14.69
N VAL A 45 27.98 6.94 13.51
CA VAL A 45 27.11 8.10 13.24
C VAL A 45 25.67 7.62 13.07
N THR A 46 24.70 8.30 13.69
CA THR A 46 23.28 7.95 13.51
C THR A 46 22.65 8.68 12.32
N LEU A 47 21.56 8.13 11.77
CA LEU A 47 20.80 8.80 10.70
C LEU A 47 20.26 10.18 11.12
N ARG A 48 20.03 10.38 12.43
CA ARG A 48 19.59 11.67 13.00
C ARG A 48 20.74 12.70 12.97
N ASP A 49 21.98 12.28 13.19
CA ASP A 49 23.15 13.15 13.10
C ASP A 49 23.39 13.63 11.66
N ILE A 50 23.24 12.72 10.69
CA ILE A 50 23.30 13.03 9.25
C ILE A 50 22.18 14.00 8.86
N ALA A 51 20.97 13.80 9.37
CA ALA A 51 19.84 14.67 9.10
C ALA A 51 20.03 16.08 9.70
N ASN A 52 20.56 16.17 10.92
CA ASN A 52 20.85 17.46 11.56
C ASN A 52 21.95 18.23 10.84
N GLN A 53 22.97 17.53 10.32
CA GLN A 53 24.00 18.16 9.48
C GLN A 53 23.47 18.58 8.11
N ASP A 54 22.64 17.76 7.46
CA ASP A 54 21.96 18.08 6.20
C ASP A 54 21.05 19.33 6.35
N VAL A 55 20.38 19.49 7.49
CA VAL A 55 19.61 20.71 7.81
C VAL A 55 20.53 21.91 8.02
N LYS A 56 21.68 21.73 8.69
CA LYS A 56 22.66 22.80 8.91
C LYS A 56 23.30 23.28 7.60
N ILE A 57 23.66 22.36 6.70
CA ILE A 57 24.18 22.63 5.35
C ILE A 57 23.11 23.28 4.45
N LYS A 58 21.82 23.02 4.66
CA LYS A 58 20.74 23.72 3.96
C LYS A 58 20.50 25.14 4.49
N SER A 59 20.77 25.38 5.78
CA SER A 59 20.62 26.71 6.40
C SER A 59 21.76 27.67 6.04
N THR A 60 22.97 27.17 5.82
CA THR A 60 24.05 27.89 5.16
C THR A 60 23.93 27.66 3.66
N GLY A 61 23.28 28.57 2.94
CA GLY A 61 22.98 28.44 1.51
C GLY A 61 24.06 27.68 0.74
N THR A 62 23.64 26.66 -0.02
CA THR A 62 24.53 25.97 -0.94
C THR A 62 25.00 27.01 -1.94
N ASN A 63 26.25 27.46 -1.83
CA ASN A 63 26.93 28.28 -2.81
C ASN A 63 27.14 27.45 -4.09
N LEU A 64 26.04 27.17 -4.78
CA LEU A 64 26.02 26.86 -6.21
C LEU A 64 26.48 28.09 -7.03
N GLU A 65 26.71 29.24 -6.40
CA GLU A 65 27.31 30.40 -7.06
C GLU A 65 28.84 30.31 -7.12
N GLU A 66 29.52 29.74 -6.10
CA GLU A 66 30.99 29.58 -6.10
C GLU A 66 31.48 28.46 -7.03
N ILE A 67 30.73 27.36 -7.14
CA ILE A 67 31.10 26.25 -8.06
C ILE A 67 30.90 26.66 -9.55
N PHE A 68 30.03 27.63 -9.81
CA PHE A 68 29.70 28.10 -11.16
C PHE A 68 30.33 29.47 -11.50
N GLY A 69 31.25 29.96 -10.66
CA GLY A 69 31.94 31.24 -10.80
C GLY A 69 32.98 31.29 -11.90
N ASP A 70 33.51 30.14 -12.34
CA ASP A 70 34.67 30.09 -13.23
C ASP A 70 34.37 29.84 -14.71
N ILE A 71 33.11 29.66 -15.11
CA ILE A 71 32.75 29.67 -16.54
C ILE A 71 32.32 31.10 -16.90
N SER A 72 33.31 32.01 -16.90
CA SER A 72 33.17 33.27 -17.60
C SER A 72 33.23 32.99 -19.11
N GLY A 73 32.11 33.25 -19.79
CA GLY A 73 31.97 33.01 -21.22
C GLY A 73 30.68 33.61 -21.73
N THR A 74 30.72 34.92 -22.01
CA THR A 74 29.80 35.67 -22.88
C THR A 74 28.32 35.36 -22.76
N ALA A 75 27.61 36.14 -21.94
CA ALA A 75 26.17 36.30 -22.01
C ALA A 75 25.79 36.93 -23.37
N LEU A 76 25.65 36.09 -24.40
CA LEU A 76 24.97 36.47 -25.62
C LEU A 76 23.47 36.50 -25.32
N GLU A 77 22.83 37.63 -25.64
CA GLU A 77 21.39 37.83 -25.55
C GLU A 77 20.67 36.89 -26.53
N ILE A 78 20.57 35.61 -26.17
CA ILE A 78 19.83 34.63 -26.95
C ILE A 78 18.34 34.93 -26.76
N ASN A 79 17.69 35.22 -27.88
CA ASN A 79 16.26 35.55 -27.98
C ASN A 79 15.42 34.57 -27.13
N ASN A 80 14.66 35.10 -26.16
CA ASN A 80 13.96 34.29 -25.15
C ASN A 80 13.02 33.24 -25.75
N GLY A 81 12.53 33.46 -26.98
CA GLY A 81 11.74 32.48 -27.73
C GLY A 81 12.54 31.23 -28.12
N PHE A 82 13.74 31.41 -28.70
CA PHE A 82 14.60 30.33 -29.16
C PHE A 82 15.04 29.40 -28.01
N ARG A 83 15.35 30.00 -26.84
CA ARG A 83 15.67 29.23 -25.62
C ARG A 83 14.51 28.34 -25.20
N ASP A 84 13.30 28.87 -25.22
CA ASP A 84 12.11 28.15 -24.78
C ASP A 84 11.75 27.00 -25.74
N ASP A 85 11.98 27.18 -27.04
CA ASP A 85 11.77 26.14 -28.05
C ASP A 85 12.80 25.00 -27.92
N LEU A 86 14.06 25.31 -27.60
CA LEU A 86 15.08 24.31 -27.26
C LEU A 86 14.71 23.53 -25.99
N ILE A 87 14.24 24.23 -24.94
CA ILE A 87 13.74 23.58 -23.72
C ILE A 87 12.62 22.59 -24.04
N GLU A 88 11.69 22.99 -24.92
CA GLU A 88 10.59 22.14 -25.36
C GLU A 88 11.08 20.92 -26.16
N GLN A 89 12.05 21.10 -27.06
CA GLN A 89 12.65 20.00 -27.82
C GLN A 89 13.36 19.00 -26.90
N TYR A 90 14.20 19.48 -25.98
CA TYR A 90 14.86 18.61 -25.00
C TYR A 90 13.86 17.92 -24.07
N PHE A 91 12.77 18.60 -23.73
CA PHE A 91 11.70 17.97 -22.96
C PHE A 91 10.99 16.85 -23.74
N LYS A 92 10.69 17.06 -25.02
CA LYS A 92 10.09 16.04 -25.91
C LYS A 92 11.01 14.84 -26.13
N LEU A 93 12.32 15.06 -26.15
CA LEU A 93 13.35 14.01 -26.21
C LEU A 93 13.49 13.24 -24.88
N GLY A 94 12.80 13.65 -23.81
CA GLY A 94 12.75 12.91 -22.54
C GLY A 94 13.81 13.28 -21.51
N PHE A 95 14.75 14.18 -21.81
CA PHE A 95 15.86 14.56 -20.92
C PHE A 95 15.37 15.07 -19.56
N SER A 96 15.92 14.62 -18.43
CA SER A 96 15.56 15.10 -17.09
C SER A 96 15.79 16.62 -16.93
N ARG A 97 15.19 17.24 -15.90
CA ARG A 97 15.35 18.69 -15.68
C ARG A 97 16.81 19.11 -15.50
N TYR A 98 17.64 18.25 -14.93
CA TYR A 98 19.06 18.50 -14.74
C TYR A 98 19.84 18.29 -16.04
N GLU A 99 19.47 17.30 -16.84
CA GLU A 99 20.03 17.09 -18.18
C GLU A 99 19.67 18.25 -19.12
N ILE A 100 18.43 18.74 -19.12
CA ILE A 100 18.03 19.91 -19.90
C ILE A 100 18.91 21.12 -19.53
N LEU A 101 19.17 21.34 -18.23
CA LEU A 101 20.09 22.40 -17.80
C LEU A 101 21.51 22.19 -18.30
N ALA A 102 22.03 20.97 -18.18
CA ALA A 102 23.38 20.65 -18.64
C ALA A 102 23.50 20.82 -20.15
N CYS A 103 22.53 20.36 -20.93
CA CYS A 103 22.49 20.54 -22.38
C CYS A 103 22.42 22.03 -22.76
N LEU A 104 21.58 22.82 -22.10
CA LEU A 104 21.49 24.25 -22.36
C LEU A 104 22.81 24.98 -22.07
N LEU A 105 23.51 24.58 -21.01
CA LEU A 105 24.81 25.15 -20.66
C LEU A 105 25.93 24.70 -21.60
N VAL A 106 26.06 23.39 -21.85
CA VAL A 106 27.19 22.80 -22.59
C VAL A 106 27.05 22.97 -24.10
N SER A 107 25.84 22.79 -24.65
CA SER A 107 25.65 22.81 -26.11
C SER A 107 25.19 24.17 -26.65
N HIS A 108 24.56 25.01 -25.81
CA HIS A 108 24.01 26.31 -26.23
C HIS A 108 24.59 27.51 -25.48
N GLY A 109 25.42 27.30 -24.45
CA GLY A 109 25.97 28.40 -23.64
C GLY A 109 24.92 29.17 -22.82
N ILE A 110 23.70 28.62 -22.65
CA ILE A 110 22.59 29.28 -21.98
C ILE A 110 22.60 28.91 -20.49
N LYS A 111 22.91 29.90 -19.64
CA LYS A 111 22.77 29.77 -18.18
C LYS A 111 21.35 30.10 -17.74
N ILE A 112 20.60 29.10 -17.28
CA ILE A 112 19.31 29.31 -16.60
C ILE A 112 19.27 28.59 -15.26
N SER A 113 18.52 29.15 -14.31
CA SER A 113 18.25 28.50 -13.03
C SER A 113 17.19 27.39 -13.17
N LEU A 114 17.23 26.41 -12.27
CA LEU A 114 16.18 25.38 -12.15
C LEU A 114 14.78 26.00 -12.01
N SER A 115 14.66 27.13 -11.32
CA SER A 115 13.40 27.84 -11.12
C SER A 115 12.87 28.46 -12.41
N GLN A 116 13.75 29.08 -13.22
CA GLN A 116 13.39 29.57 -14.55
C GLN A 116 12.98 28.43 -15.48
N LEU A 117 13.74 27.32 -15.50
CA LEU A 117 13.38 26.14 -16.27
C LEU A 117 11.99 25.60 -15.88
N LYS A 118 11.72 25.48 -14.57
CA LYS A 118 10.40 25.05 -14.08
C LYS A 118 9.29 26.01 -14.51
N ARG A 119 9.50 27.32 -14.40
CA ARG A 119 8.52 28.34 -14.85
C ARG A 119 8.25 28.24 -16.34
N ILE A 120 9.28 28.07 -17.17
CA ILE A 120 9.14 27.92 -18.62
C ILE A 120 8.37 26.65 -18.97
N LEU A 121 8.73 25.51 -18.35
CA LEU A 121 8.00 24.24 -18.54
C LEU A 121 6.54 24.35 -18.12
N THR A 122 6.24 25.01 -17.00
CA THR A 122 4.87 25.24 -16.54
C THR A 122 4.10 26.16 -17.49
N ARG A 123 4.71 27.26 -17.95
CA ARG A 123 4.10 28.21 -18.91
C ARG A 123 3.78 27.54 -20.25
N ARG A 124 4.64 26.64 -20.72
CA ARG A 124 4.45 25.87 -21.97
C ARG A 124 3.59 24.62 -21.78
N GLY A 125 3.11 24.33 -20.57
CA GLY A 125 2.28 23.15 -20.32
C GLY A 125 3.00 21.81 -20.46
N LEU A 126 4.33 21.79 -20.26
CA LEU A 126 5.17 20.60 -20.43
C LEU A 126 5.37 19.89 -19.09
N TRP A 127 4.45 18.97 -18.79
CA TRP A 127 4.43 18.17 -17.54
C TRP A 127 4.82 16.73 -17.81
N ARG A 128 5.72 16.16 -16.97
CA ARG A 128 6.20 14.77 -17.12
C ARG A 128 5.23 13.73 -16.57
N ARG A 129 4.37 14.13 -15.62
CA ARG A 129 3.23 13.29 -15.25
C ARG A 129 2.27 13.40 -16.41
N GLY A 130 2.20 12.32 -17.20
CA GLY A 130 1.60 12.26 -18.53
C GLY A 130 0.15 12.73 -18.58
N ARG A 131 -0.35 12.91 -19.81
CA ARG A 131 -1.78 13.09 -20.07
C ARG A 131 -2.52 12.02 -19.27
N GLN A 132 -3.31 12.45 -18.29
CA GLN A 132 -4.14 11.51 -17.55
C GLN A 132 -5.18 10.97 -18.53
N SER A 133 -5.51 9.69 -18.39
CA SER A 133 -6.65 9.13 -19.11
C SER A 133 -7.90 9.95 -18.78
N PRO A 134 -8.81 10.15 -19.76
CA PRO A 134 -10.02 10.92 -19.52
C PRO A 134 -10.82 10.29 -18.38
N LEU A 135 -11.49 11.13 -17.59
CA LEU A 135 -12.13 10.71 -16.34
C LEU A 135 -13.22 9.64 -16.57
N GLU A 136 -13.84 9.64 -17.75
CA GLU A 136 -14.87 8.69 -18.16
C GLU A 136 -14.34 7.24 -18.20
N ASP A 137 -13.15 7.04 -18.78
CA ASP A 137 -12.50 5.72 -18.81
C ASP A 137 -12.11 5.26 -17.40
N VAL A 138 -11.68 6.22 -16.55
CA VAL A 138 -11.32 5.95 -15.16
C VAL A 138 -12.54 5.51 -14.35
N ILE A 139 -13.68 6.18 -14.52
CA ILE A 139 -14.92 5.82 -13.83
C ILE A 139 -15.40 4.45 -14.31
N SER A 140 -15.39 4.22 -15.63
CA SER A 140 -15.79 2.95 -16.23
C SER A 140 -14.92 1.77 -15.75
N GLY A 141 -13.60 1.96 -15.67
CA GLY A 141 -12.67 0.97 -15.13
C GLY A 141 -12.93 0.69 -13.64
N ILE A 142 -13.18 1.74 -12.83
CA ILE A 142 -13.52 1.56 -11.41
C ILE A 142 -14.84 0.80 -11.26
N GLU A 143 -15.87 1.14 -12.03
CA GLU A 143 -17.16 0.45 -11.98
C GLU A 143 -17.05 -1.02 -12.42
N HIS A 144 -16.19 -1.32 -13.39
CA HIS A 144 -15.91 -2.70 -13.79
C HIS A 144 -15.27 -3.50 -12.64
N GLU A 145 -14.24 -2.95 -12.01
CA GLU A 145 -13.58 -3.58 -10.86
C GLU A 145 -14.52 -3.76 -9.66
N LEU A 146 -15.40 -2.79 -9.43
CA LEU A 146 -16.40 -2.84 -8.35
C LEU A 146 -17.54 -3.84 -8.62
N LYS A 147 -17.73 -4.33 -9.85
CA LYS A 147 -18.68 -5.43 -10.11
C LYS A 147 -18.09 -6.81 -9.79
N GLY A 148 -16.77 -6.94 -9.75
CA GLY A 148 -16.08 -8.19 -9.43
C GLY A 148 -15.37 -8.14 -8.07
N ASN A 149 -14.16 -8.69 -8.03
CA ASN A 149 -13.37 -8.84 -6.80
C ASN A 149 -12.75 -7.52 -6.30
N GLY A 150 -13.03 -6.38 -6.94
CA GLY A 150 -12.48 -5.07 -6.60
C GLY A 150 -13.21 -4.32 -5.48
N ILE A 151 -14.37 -4.81 -5.04
CA ILE A 151 -15.22 -4.19 -4.00
C ILE A 151 -14.48 -4.01 -2.66
N GLY A 152 -13.70 -5.03 -2.28
CA GLY A 152 -12.95 -5.06 -1.03
C GLY A 152 -11.69 -4.19 -1.02
N ILE A 153 -11.28 -3.66 -2.17
CA ILE A 153 -9.97 -3.07 -2.35
C ILE A 153 -9.98 -1.57 -1.98
N GLY A 154 -8.87 -1.11 -1.39
CA GLY A 154 -8.68 0.31 -1.10
C GLY A 154 -8.25 1.11 -2.34
N TYR A 155 -8.36 2.44 -2.29
CA TYR A 155 -8.00 3.31 -3.43
C TYR A 155 -6.57 3.12 -3.96
N ARG A 156 -5.63 2.64 -3.13
CA ARG A 156 -4.24 2.40 -3.52
C ARG A 156 -4.11 1.19 -4.44
N SER A 157 -4.74 0.08 -4.09
CA SER A 157 -4.71 -1.12 -4.93
C SER A 157 -5.71 -1.02 -6.09
N MET A 158 -6.79 -0.25 -5.96
CA MET A 158 -7.63 0.16 -7.11
C MET A 158 -6.80 0.95 -8.13
N TRP A 159 -5.99 1.92 -7.69
CA TRP A 159 -5.07 2.65 -8.57
C TRP A 159 -4.05 1.74 -9.25
N GLN A 160 -3.60 0.69 -8.57
CA GLN A 160 -2.68 -0.28 -9.14
C GLN A 160 -3.35 -1.12 -10.22
N ARG A 161 -4.56 -1.66 -9.97
CA ARG A 161 -5.34 -2.40 -10.98
C ARG A 161 -5.74 -1.57 -12.19
N LEU A 162 -6.17 -0.33 -11.98
CA LEU A 162 -6.45 0.56 -13.11
C LEU A 162 -5.22 0.78 -14.01
N ARG A 163 -4.01 0.62 -13.45
CA ARG A 163 -2.77 0.75 -14.19
C ARG A 163 -2.28 -0.56 -14.79
N GLU A 164 -2.51 -1.69 -14.11
CA GLU A 164 -2.05 -3.02 -14.52
C GLU A 164 -3.05 -3.68 -15.50
N ASP A 165 -4.35 -3.63 -15.19
CA ASP A 165 -5.40 -4.34 -15.93
C ASP A 165 -6.07 -3.45 -16.98
N HIS A 166 -6.27 -2.16 -16.68
CA HIS A 166 -6.95 -1.21 -17.58
C HIS A 166 -5.97 -0.26 -18.31
N GLU A 167 -4.66 -0.38 -18.05
CA GLU A 167 -3.59 0.45 -18.62
C GLU A 167 -3.81 1.98 -18.50
N LEU A 168 -4.60 2.43 -17.51
CA LEU A 168 -4.95 3.85 -17.33
C LEU A 168 -3.88 4.60 -16.54
N VAL A 169 -3.54 5.80 -17.02
CA VAL A 169 -2.59 6.70 -16.35
C VAL A 169 -3.38 7.71 -15.50
N VAL A 170 -3.60 7.36 -14.23
CA VAL A 170 -4.44 8.16 -13.32
C VAL A 170 -3.68 8.58 -12.08
N SER A 171 -4.01 9.75 -11.53
CA SER A 171 -3.48 10.16 -10.22
C SER A 171 -4.18 9.39 -9.09
N ARG A 172 -3.43 8.99 -8.05
CA ARG A 172 -3.98 8.32 -6.87
C ARG A 172 -5.09 9.11 -6.19
N GLU A 173 -4.99 10.44 -6.23
CA GLU A 173 -5.95 11.35 -5.63
C GLU A 173 -7.26 11.37 -6.43
N THR A 174 -7.17 11.32 -7.75
CA THR A 174 -8.32 11.19 -8.65
C THR A 174 -9.08 9.91 -8.35
N VAL A 175 -8.38 8.77 -8.22
CA VAL A 175 -9.01 7.48 -7.85
C VAL A 175 -9.66 7.54 -6.48
N ARG A 176 -9.02 8.17 -5.49
CA ARG A 176 -9.58 8.35 -4.14
C ARG A 176 -10.85 9.19 -4.16
N CYS A 177 -10.86 10.28 -4.91
CA CYS A 177 -12.04 11.13 -5.08
C CYS A 177 -13.16 10.41 -5.84
N ALA A 178 -12.83 9.72 -6.95
CA ALA A 178 -13.78 8.94 -7.73
C ALA A 178 -14.46 7.85 -6.88
N LEU A 179 -13.69 7.07 -6.12
CA LEU A 179 -14.25 6.06 -5.21
C LEU A 179 -15.15 6.67 -4.12
N LYS A 180 -14.85 7.89 -3.64
CA LYS A 180 -15.69 8.58 -2.66
C LYS A 180 -17.04 9.00 -3.25
N VAL A 181 -17.09 9.27 -4.56
CA VAL A 181 -18.32 9.62 -5.28
C VAL A 181 -19.11 8.36 -5.62
N ILE A 182 -18.44 7.31 -6.10
CA ILE A 182 -19.07 6.05 -6.53
C ILE A 182 -19.55 5.22 -5.33
N ASP A 183 -18.72 5.05 -4.29
CA ASP A 183 -19.08 4.33 -3.07
C ASP A 183 -18.69 5.11 -1.78
N PRO A 184 -19.52 6.09 -1.39
CA PRO A 184 -19.27 6.85 -0.17
C PRO A 184 -19.42 6.00 1.10
N ARG A 185 -20.19 4.90 1.06
CA ARG A 185 -20.47 4.08 2.25
C ARG A 185 -19.23 3.30 2.65
N ARG A 186 -18.64 2.54 1.74
CA ARG A 186 -17.43 1.75 2.01
C ARG A 186 -16.21 2.61 2.31
N VAL A 187 -16.10 3.77 1.66
CA VAL A 187 -15.03 4.74 1.98
C VAL A 187 -15.17 5.26 3.42
N LYS A 188 -16.39 5.60 3.88
CA LYS A 188 -16.63 6.01 5.27
C LYS A 188 -16.42 4.87 6.27
N ALA A 189 -16.82 3.64 5.92
CA ALA A 189 -16.58 2.47 6.76
C ALA A 189 -15.08 2.25 6.99
N ARG A 190 -14.28 2.27 5.91
CA ARG A 190 -12.81 2.21 5.98
C ARG A 190 -12.20 3.36 6.78
N GLN A 191 -12.72 4.58 6.64
CA GLN A 191 -12.27 5.73 7.43
C GLN A 191 -12.51 5.52 8.93
N LYS A 192 -13.57 4.80 9.30
CA LYS A 192 -13.88 4.40 10.68
C LYS A 192 -13.19 3.09 11.09
N HIS A 193 -12.24 2.58 10.30
CA HIS A 193 -11.59 1.28 10.48
C HIS A 193 -12.55 0.08 10.55
N ARG A 194 -13.72 0.20 9.94
CA ARG A 194 -14.71 -0.87 9.81
C ARG A 194 -14.63 -1.43 8.40
N LEU A 195 -13.90 -2.54 8.24
CA LEU A 195 -13.88 -3.28 6.98
C LEU A 195 -15.13 -4.14 6.92
N GLU A 196 -15.96 -3.91 5.90
CA GLU A 196 -17.08 -4.79 5.62
C GLU A 196 -16.52 -6.07 4.98
N ARG A 197 -16.99 -7.22 5.49
CA ARG A 197 -16.71 -8.49 4.81
C ARG A 197 -17.38 -8.48 3.45
N ILE A 198 -16.66 -9.00 2.46
CA ILE A 198 -17.22 -9.33 1.16
C ILE A 198 -18.02 -10.61 1.37
N GLU A 199 -19.32 -10.58 1.11
CA GLU A 199 -20.09 -11.82 0.92
C GLU A 199 -19.65 -12.41 -0.43
N ASN A 200 -18.55 -13.17 -0.41
CA ASN A 200 -18.17 -14.00 -1.54
C ASN A 200 -19.23 -15.10 -1.63
N GLN A 201 -20.18 -14.98 -2.56
CA GLN A 201 -21.25 -15.95 -2.71
C GLN A 201 -20.73 -17.35 -3.13
N GLU A 202 -19.49 -17.42 -3.65
CA GLU A 202 -18.87 -18.65 -4.15
C GLU A 202 -17.75 -19.23 -3.28
N VAL A 203 -17.31 -18.55 -2.21
CA VAL A 203 -16.22 -19.08 -1.37
C VAL A 203 -16.55 -18.90 0.11
N PRO A 204 -16.73 -19.99 0.88
CA PRO A 204 -16.98 -19.89 2.31
C PRO A 204 -15.78 -19.22 2.99
N ALA A 205 -16.07 -18.38 3.99
CA ALA A 205 -15.04 -17.67 4.73
C ALA A 205 -14.25 -18.65 5.62
N GLY A 206 -13.09 -19.09 5.15
CA GLY A 206 -12.22 -20.02 5.85
C GLY A 206 -11.05 -20.46 4.99
N ARG A 207 -10.04 -21.08 5.60
CA ARG A 207 -8.87 -21.66 4.93
C ARG A 207 -9.32 -22.45 3.69
N PRO A 208 -8.79 -22.17 2.48
CA PRO A 208 -9.22 -22.83 1.26
C PRO A 208 -9.20 -24.34 1.44
N GLU A 209 -10.33 -24.99 1.17
CA GLU A 209 -10.51 -26.43 1.30
C GLU A 209 -9.42 -27.20 0.52
N VAL A 210 -9.03 -26.66 -0.64
CA VAL A 210 -7.93 -27.19 -1.47
C VAL A 210 -6.61 -27.32 -0.70
N LEU A 211 -6.25 -26.35 0.15
CA LEU A 211 -5.00 -26.43 0.94
C LEU A 211 -5.05 -27.52 2.03
N PHE A 212 -6.26 -27.95 2.42
CA PHE A 212 -6.44 -29.02 3.39
C PHE A 212 -6.65 -30.38 2.72
N VAL A 213 -7.36 -30.43 1.60
CA VAL A 213 -7.74 -31.67 0.94
C VAL A 213 -6.69 -32.11 -0.08
N LEU A 214 -6.04 -31.16 -0.78
CA LEU A 214 -5.10 -31.43 -1.89
C LEU A 214 -3.88 -30.46 -1.84
N PRO A 215 -3.05 -30.49 -0.79
CA PRO A 215 -1.91 -29.60 -0.65
C PRO A 215 -0.87 -29.76 -1.78
N GLU A 216 -0.84 -30.92 -2.43
CA GLU A 216 0.04 -31.24 -3.56
C GLU A 216 -0.16 -30.30 -4.77
N MET A 217 -1.35 -29.72 -4.92
CA MET A 217 -1.69 -28.83 -6.04
C MET A 217 -1.00 -27.46 -5.98
N GLU A 218 -0.60 -27.02 -4.78
CA GLU A 218 0.07 -25.73 -4.53
C GLU A 218 1.54 -25.92 -4.09
N ASP A 219 2.14 -27.08 -4.42
CA ASP A 219 3.51 -27.46 -4.04
C ASP A 219 3.75 -27.42 -2.52
N HIS A 220 2.69 -27.69 -1.74
CA HIS A 220 2.72 -27.76 -0.30
C HIS A 220 2.70 -29.21 0.18
N ARG A 221 3.40 -29.47 1.28
CA ARG A 221 3.45 -30.81 1.89
C ARG A 221 2.25 -31.03 2.79
N ASP A 222 1.68 -32.22 2.76
CA ASP A 222 0.69 -32.62 3.75
C ASP A 222 1.36 -32.71 5.13
N LEU A 223 0.82 -31.94 6.08
CA LEU A 223 1.29 -31.87 7.46
C LEU A 223 0.30 -32.53 8.42
N LYS A 224 -0.74 -33.20 7.90
CA LYS A 224 -1.67 -33.96 8.74
C LYS A 224 -0.90 -35.03 9.51
N VAL A 225 -1.11 -35.06 10.82
CA VAL A 225 -0.64 -36.13 11.68
C VAL A 225 -1.73 -37.19 11.70
N ASN A 226 -1.40 -38.41 11.31
CA ASN A 226 -2.33 -39.52 11.37
C ASN A 226 -2.50 -39.90 12.84
N VAL A 227 -3.67 -39.59 13.41
CA VAL A 227 -3.98 -39.90 14.80
C VAL A 227 -4.53 -41.33 14.85
N ASN A 228 -4.04 -42.13 15.79
CA ASN A 228 -4.60 -43.46 16.01
C ASN A 228 -6.05 -43.30 16.48
N LEU A 229 -6.99 -43.96 15.79
CA LEU A 229 -8.41 -43.90 16.11
C LEU A 229 -8.66 -44.40 17.53
N ASP A 230 -7.94 -45.41 17.98
CA ASP A 230 -8.07 -45.92 19.36
C ASP A 230 -7.66 -44.86 20.40
N GLU A 231 -6.61 -44.08 20.12
CA GLU A 231 -6.17 -42.98 21.00
C GLU A 231 -7.14 -41.79 20.96
N LEU A 232 -7.74 -41.55 19.79
CA LEU A 232 -8.75 -40.52 19.61
C LEU A 232 -10.03 -40.87 20.36
N ASP A 233 -10.49 -42.12 20.27
CA ASP A 233 -11.68 -42.62 20.97
C ASP A 233 -11.47 -42.56 22.48
N MET A 234 -10.32 -43.03 22.98
CA MET A 234 -9.95 -42.88 24.39
C MET A 234 -9.88 -41.40 24.81
N ALA A 235 -9.34 -40.52 23.96
CA ALA A 235 -9.26 -39.09 24.27
C ALA A 235 -10.62 -38.40 24.26
N VAL A 236 -11.53 -38.79 23.36
CA VAL A 236 -12.92 -38.32 23.33
C VAL A 236 -13.63 -38.79 24.58
N GLU A 237 -13.51 -40.06 24.96
CA GLU A 237 -14.14 -40.61 26.16
C GLU A 237 -13.60 -39.98 27.46
N LEU A 238 -12.30 -39.65 27.51
CA LEU A 238 -11.65 -39.03 28.68
C LEU A 238 -11.84 -37.51 28.76
N CYS A 239 -11.84 -36.81 27.62
CA CYS A 239 -11.83 -35.34 27.59
C CYS A 239 -13.17 -34.72 27.23
N CYS A 240 -14.02 -35.42 26.46
CA CYS A 240 -15.35 -34.96 26.12
C CYS A 240 -16.33 -35.62 27.10
N SER A 241 -16.69 -34.91 28.16
CA SER A 241 -17.92 -35.21 28.88
C SER A 241 -19.04 -35.08 27.86
N GLU A 242 -19.73 -36.18 27.53
CA GLU A 242 -20.88 -36.27 26.62
C GLU A 242 -21.50 -34.90 26.29
N GLY A 243 -20.92 -34.22 25.30
CA GLY A 243 -21.61 -33.13 24.65
C GLY A 243 -22.69 -33.80 23.83
N PRO A 244 -23.97 -33.40 23.95
CA PRO A 244 -25.00 -34.03 23.14
C PRO A 244 -24.60 -33.93 21.67
N GLU A 245 -24.76 -35.03 20.91
CA GLU A 245 -24.44 -35.12 19.48
C GLU A 245 -25.18 -34.06 18.61
N LEU A 246 -26.10 -33.33 19.24
CA LEU A 246 -26.81 -32.16 18.73
C LEU A 246 -26.61 -31.04 19.76
N ASP A 247 -26.36 -29.80 19.31
CA ASP A 247 -26.22 -28.59 20.14
C ASP A 247 -27.49 -28.22 20.96
N CYS A 248 -28.38 -29.17 21.25
CA CYS A 248 -29.65 -28.99 21.94
C CYS A 248 -29.64 -29.71 23.30
N SER A 249 -30.33 -29.14 24.28
CA SER A 249 -30.52 -29.78 25.58
C SER A 249 -31.36 -31.06 25.41
N VAL A 250 -31.06 -32.08 26.21
CA VAL A 250 -31.77 -33.37 26.17
C VAL A 250 -33.25 -33.19 26.52
N GLU A 251 -33.55 -32.25 27.42
CA GLU A 251 -34.89 -31.88 27.84
C GLU A 251 -35.70 -31.27 26.68
N PHE A 252 -35.06 -30.42 25.86
CA PHE A 252 -35.70 -29.83 24.69
C PHE A 252 -36.02 -30.90 23.64
N LEU A 253 -35.12 -31.85 23.40
CA LEU A 253 -35.34 -32.94 22.44
C LEU A 253 -36.50 -33.85 22.85
N GLN A 254 -36.56 -34.22 24.13
CA GLN A 254 -37.67 -35.03 24.65
C GLN A 254 -39.01 -34.32 24.50
N LEU A 255 -39.06 -33.04 24.84
CA LEU A 255 -40.28 -32.25 24.77
C LEU A 255 -40.70 -31.99 23.31
N ALA A 256 -39.74 -31.75 22.42
CA ALA A 256 -39.99 -31.64 20.97
C ALA A 256 -40.55 -32.95 20.39
N GLN A 257 -40.00 -34.11 20.76
CA GLN A 257 -40.52 -35.42 20.32
C GLN A 257 -41.95 -35.67 20.82
N ILE A 258 -42.28 -35.29 22.05
CA ILE A 258 -43.65 -35.39 22.58
C ILE A 258 -44.60 -34.51 21.76
N ILE A 259 -44.26 -33.25 21.49
CA ILE A 259 -45.12 -32.36 20.70
C ILE A 259 -45.27 -32.86 19.26
N MET A 260 -44.20 -33.36 18.65
CA MET A 260 -44.23 -33.92 17.29
C MET A 260 -45.12 -35.17 17.20
N THR A 261 -45.07 -36.06 18.21
CA THR A 261 -45.92 -37.25 18.25
C THR A 261 -47.39 -36.93 18.52
N GLU A 262 -47.70 -35.95 19.36
CA GLU A 262 -49.08 -35.52 19.61
C GLU A 262 -49.73 -34.87 18.38
N GLN A 263 -48.95 -34.11 17.61
CA GLN A 263 -49.43 -33.39 16.43
C GLN A 263 -49.28 -34.18 15.12
N ILE A 264 -48.76 -35.42 15.17
CA ILE A 264 -48.51 -36.28 14.01
C ILE A 264 -47.65 -35.57 12.95
N ILE A 265 -46.55 -34.96 13.40
CA ILE A 265 -45.62 -34.26 12.52
C ILE A 265 -44.34 -35.09 12.38
N ASP A 266 -44.08 -35.56 11.16
CA ASP A 266 -42.86 -36.29 10.82
C ASP A 266 -41.65 -35.35 10.72
N MET A 267 -40.45 -35.93 10.89
CA MET A 267 -39.19 -35.18 10.75
C MET A 267 -39.03 -34.66 9.31
N PRO A 268 -38.92 -33.34 9.10
CA PRO A 268 -38.85 -32.76 7.76
C PRO A 268 -37.50 -33.05 7.10
N VAL A 269 -37.55 -33.43 5.83
CA VAL A 269 -36.37 -33.68 4.98
C VAL A 269 -35.83 -32.40 4.33
N PRO A 270 -36.67 -31.46 3.82
CA PRO A 270 -36.16 -30.22 3.25
C PRO A 270 -35.87 -29.17 4.35
N PRO A 271 -34.85 -28.31 4.16
CA PRO A 271 -34.37 -27.39 5.19
C PRO A 271 -35.36 -26.27 5.54
N GLU A 272 -36.24 -25.88 4.61
CA GLU A 272 -37.27 -24.86 4.87
C GLU A 272 -38.33 -25.36 5.86
N ASP A 273 -38.77 -26.61 5.70
CA ASP A 273 -39.75 -27.22 6.59
C ASP A 273 -39.16 -27.50 7.97
N ALA A 274 -37.87 -27.84 8.06
CA ALA A 274 -37.15 -27.95 9.32
C ALA A 274 -37.16 -26.64 10.13
N ARG A 275 -36.96 -25.51 9.45
CA ARG A 275 -37.04 -24.19 10.08
C ARG A 275 -38.46 -23.87 10.56
N ASN A 276 -39.47 -24.21 9.75
CA ASN A 276 -40.87 -23.98 10.13
C ASN A 276 -41.28 -24.84 11.33
N LEU A 277 -40.83 -26.10 11.37
CA LEU A 277 -41.03 -26.98 12.52
C LEU A 277 -40.36 -26.43 13.78
N TYR A 278 -39.14 -25.93 13.68
CA TYR A 278 -38.45 -25.32 14.82
C TYR A 278 -39.21 -24.11 15.37
N LEU A 279 -39.64 -23.20 14.51
CA LEU A 279 -40.43 -22.03 14.92
C LEU A 279 -41.78 -22.43 15.55
N PHE A 280 -42.40 -23.49 15.04
CA PHE A 280 -43.63 -24.04 15.61
C PHE A 280 -43.38 -24.61 17.02
N LEU A 281 -42.34 -25.44 17.19
CA LEU A 281 -42.00 -26.03 18.48
C LEU A 281 -41.67 -24.96 19.52
N VAL A 282 -40.89 -23.94 19.16
CA VAL A 282 -40.56 -22.83 20.06
C VAL A 282 -41.81 -22.06 20.49
N ASN A 283 -42.73 -21.78 19.57
CA ASN A 283 -43.97 -21.08 19.89
C ASN A 283 -44.88 -21.92 20.80
N VAL A 284 -45.00 -23.22 20.54
CA VAL A 284 -45.77 -24.12 21.43
C VAL A 284 -45.15 -24.16 22.82
N ILE A 285 -43.82 -24.23 22.93
CA ILE A 285 -43.10 -24.23 24.20
C ILE A 285 -43.28 -22.92 24.96
N GLU A 286 -43.19 -21.78 24.27
CA GLU A 286 -43.43 -20.46 24.85
C GLU A 286 -44.88 -20.27 25.35
N ASN A 287 -45.85 -20.98 24.78
CA ASN A 287 -47.24 -20.94 25.24
C ASN A 287 -47.54 -21.94 26.37
N ILE A 288 -46.64 -22.90 26.63
CA ILE A 288 -46.77 -23.90 27.72
C ILE A 288 -46.09 -23.40 29.00
N LEU A 289 -45.10 -22.51 28.88
CA LEU A 289 -44.44 -21.78 29.99
C LEU A 289 -45.27 -20.58 30.47
#